data_AF-A0A0C1ZU90-F1
#
_entry.id   AF-A0A0C1ZU90-F1
#
_cell.length_a   1.000
_cell.length_b   1.000
_cell.length_c   1.000
_cell.angle_alpha   90.00
_cell.angle_beta   90.00
_cell.angle_gamma   90.00
#
_symmetry.space_group_name_H-M   'P 1'
#
loop_
_entity.id
_entity.type
_entity.pdbx_description
1 polymer ?
#
loop_
_entity_poly.entity_id
_entity_poly.type
_entity_poly.pdbx_seq_one_letter_code
_entity_poly.pdbx_strand_id
1 'polypeptide(L)'
;MLEDVAIADAAVAISLLLFMQWVLTKLIYHFRIASQVVKAEPTMLVERGEYIEAAMRRERITKDEVRAAIRQSGQASVADARWVILETDGSLAVIPMSKEHSSESAIDVL
;
A
#
# COMPACT_ATOMS: atom_id res chain seq x y z
N MET A 1 -23.12 -46.58 -29.66
CA MET A 1 -24.31 -45.69 -29.67
C MET A 1 -24.60 -45.07 -28.31
N LEU A 2 -24.77 -45.82 -27.20
CA LEU A 2 -24.94 -45.21 -25.87
C LEU A 2 -23.63 -44.68 -25.27
N GLU A 3 -22.50 -45.34 -25.52
CA GLU A 3 -21.18 -44.93 -25.02
C GLU A 3 -20.70 -43.60 -25.64
N ASP A 4 -21.00 -43.39 -26.92
CA ASP A 4 -20.61 -42.17 -27.65
C ASP A 4 -21.31 -40.91 -27.07
N VAL A 5 -22.56 -41.07 -26.64
CA VAL A 5 -23.36 -39.99 -26.01
C VAL A 5 -22.80 -39.68 -24.62
N ALA A 6 -22.45 -40.69 -23.83
CA ALA A 6 -21.86 -40.49 -22.51
C ALA A 6 -20.50 -39.77 -22.57
N ILE A 7 -19.67 -40.10 -23.57
CA ILE A 7 -18.38 -39.42 -23.80
C ILE A 7 -18.61 -37.97 -24.24
N ALA A 8 -19.57 -37.73 -25.13
CA ALA A 8 -19.92 -36.37 -25.57
C ALA A 8 -20.44 -35.52 -24.40
N ASP A 9 -21.34 -36.06 -23.58
CA ASP A 9 -21.88 -35.37 -22.40
C ASP A 9 -20.79 -35.04 -21.38
N ALA A 10 -19.88 -35.98 -21.12
CA ALA A 10 -18.74 -35.75 -20.24
C ALA A 10 -17.81 -34.65 -20.80
N ALA A 11 -17.53 -34.67 -22.10
CA ALA A 11 -16.72 -33.65 -22.76
C ALA A 11 -17.37 -32.26 -22.70
N VAL A 12 -18.69 -32.18 -22.89
CA VAL A 12 -19.46 -30.93 -22.76
C VAL A 12 -19.43 -30.43 -21.32
N ALA A 13 -19.66 -31.28 -20.33
CA ALA A 13 -19.64 -30.90 -18.92
C ALA A 13 -18.26 -30.39 -18.48
N ILE A 14 -17.18 -31.07 -18.87
CA ILE A 14 -15.80 -30.64 -18.60
C ILE A 14 -15.51 -29.31 -19.29
N SER A 15 -15.88 -29.16 -20.56
CA SER A 15 -15.65 -27.92 -21.31
C SER A 15 -16.40 -26.74 -20.69
N LEU A 16 -17.65 -26.95 -20.27
CA LEU A 16 -18.46 -25.94 -19.60
C LEU A 16 -17.86 -25.55 -18.25
N LEU A 17 -17.38 -26.53 -17.48
CA LEU A 17 -16.73 -26.28 -16.19
C LEU A 17 -15.44 -25.46 -16.38
N LEU A 18 -14.58 -25.85 -17.32
CA LEU A 18 -13.34 -25.11 -17.64
C LEU A 18 -13.64 -23.69 -18.13
N PHE A 19 -14.68 -23.52 -18.95
CA PHE A 19 -15.13 -22.22 -19.40
C PHE A 19 -15.62 -21.36 -18.23
N MET A 20 -16.43 -21.92 -17.34
CA MET A 20 -16.94 -21.22 -16.17
C MET A 20 -15.80 -20.83 -15.20
N GLN A 21 -14.83 -21.72 -15.02
CA GLN A 21 -13.61 -21.44 -14.25
C GLN A 21 -12.82 -20.28 -14.88
N TRP A 22 -12.61 -20.30 -16.20
CA TRP A 22 -11.92 -19.22 -16.91
C TRP A 22 -12.64 -17.88 -16.78
N VAL A 23 -13.96 -17.85 -16.92
CA VAL A 23 -14.78 -16.65 -16.72
C VAL A 23 -14.65 -16.13 -15.29
N LEU A 24 -14.77 -17.01 -14.30
CA LEU A 24 -14.66 -16.63 -12.88
C LEU A 24 -13.28 -16.04 -12.58
N THR A 25 -12.20 -16.68 -13.04
CA THR A 25 -10.83 -16.16 -12.87
C THR A 25 -10.65 -14.81 -13.55
N LYS A 26 -11.15 -14.64 -14.79
CA LYS A 26 -11.07 -13.37 -15.52
C LYS A 26 -11.84 -12.26 -14.78
N LEU A 27 -12.99 -12.59 -14.21
CA LEU A 27 -13.82 -11.66 -13.46
C LEU A 27 -13.15 -11.22 -12.15
N ILE A 28 -12.63 -12.17 -11.37
CA ILE A 28 -11.86 -11.89 -10.14
C ILE A 28 -10.65 -11.01 -10.47
N TYR A 29 -9.92 -11.35 -11.52
CA TYR A 29 -8.74 -10.59 -11.93
C TYR A 29 -9.12 -9.16 -12.37
N HIS A 30 -10.20 -9.00 -13.12
CA HIS A 30 -10.69 -7.69 -13.54
C HIS A 30 -11.12 -6.83 -12.34
N PHE A 31 -11.83 -7.39 -11.36
CA PHE A 31 -12.22 -6.66 -10.15
C PHE A 31 -11.04 -6.37 -9.21
N ARG A 32 -10.06 -7.27 -9.11
CA ARG A 32 -8.83 -7.03 -8.31
C ARG A 32 -7.92 -5.99 -8.95
N ILE A 33 -7.85 -5.96 -10.29
CA ILE A 33 -7.21 -4.85 -11.01
C ILE A 33 -8.00 -3.58 -10.79
N ALA A 34 -9.33 -3.58 -10.90
CA ALA A 34 -10.13 -2.39 -10.67
C ALA A 34 -9.91 -1.81 -9.26
N SER A 35 -9.78 -2.66 -8.23
CA SER A 35 -9.42 -2.21 -6.88
C SER A 35 -7.99 -1.68 -6.77
N GLN A 36 -7.04 -2.20 -7.55
CA GLN A 36 -5.66 -1.68 -7.63
C GLN A 36 -5.52 -0.45 -8.55
N VAL A 37 -6.46 -0.23 -9.47
CA VAL A 37 -6.50 0.86 -10.45
C VAL A 37 -7.13 2.14 -9.88
N VAL A 38 -7.82 2.06 -8.73
CA VAL A 38 -7.90 3.18 -7.76
C VAL A 38 -6.50 3.37 -7.16
N LYS A 39 -5.54 3.71 -8.02
CA LYS A 39 -4.11 3.87 -7.72
C LYS A 39 -3.94 5.04 -6.78
N ALA A 40 -4.12 4.80 -5.49
CA ALA A 40 -3.44 5.60 -4.50
C ALA A 40 -1.95 5.32 -4.72
N GLU A 41 -1.25 6.26 -5.33
CA GLU A 41 0.21 6.25 -5.33
C GLU A 41 0.66 6.83 -3.99
N PRO A 42 1.70 6.26 -3.36
CA PRO A 42 2.19 6.78 -2.09
C PRO A 42 2.54 8.26 -2.27
N THR A 43 1.97 9.11 -1.42
CA THR A 43 2.06 10.55 -1.58
C THR A 43 2.86 11.15 -0.44
N MET A 44 3.92 11.86 -0.77
CA MET A 44 4.69 12.62 0.21
C MET A 44 3.89 13.84 0.70
N LEU A 45 3.73 13.95 2.01
CA LEU A 45 3.01 15.03 2.69
C LEU A 45 3.93 15.99 3.42
N VAL A 46 5.11 15.53 3.84
CA VAL A 46 6.16 16.34 4.48
C VAL A 46 7.49 15.97 3.86
N GLU A 47 8.31 16.98 3.58
CA GLU A 47 9.70 16.83 3.19
C GLU A 47 10.58 17.78 4.02
N ARG A 48 11.58 17.20 4.69
CA ARG A 48 12.59 17.89 5.52
C ARG A 48 11.98 18.89 6.51
N GLY A 49 10.91 18.48 7.18
CA GLY A 49 10.22 19.29 8.16
C GLY A 49 9.21 20.30 7.61
N GLU A 50 9.05 20.39 6.29
CA GLU A 50 8.10 21.30 5.64
C GLU A 50 6.90 20.55 5.09
N TYR A 51 5.70 21.12 5.27
CA TYR A 51 4.46 20.55 4.77
C TYR A 51 4.31 20.77 3.26
N ILE A 52 3.98 19.71 2.53
CA ILE A 52 3.60 19.78 1.11
C ILE A 52 2.10 20.02 1.02
N GLU A 53 1.69 21.27 1.27
CA GLU A 53 0.28 21.69 1.37
C GLU A 53 -0.58 21.29 0.15
N ALA A 54 0.00 21.28 -1.04
CA ALA A 54 -0.69 20.87 -2.26
C ALA A 54 -1.04 19.37 -2.25
N ALA A 55 -0.12 18.53 -1.78
CA ALA A 55 -0.33 17.09 -1.63
C ALA A 55 -1.35 16.82 -0.53
N MET A 56 -1.21 17.48 0.63
CA MET A 56 -2.16 17.37 1.74
C MET A 56 -3.59 17.75 1.34
N ARG A 57 -3.79 18.83 0.58
CA ARG A 57 -5.13 19.20 0.07
C ARG A 57 -5.68 18.18 -0.91
N ARG A 58 -4.85 17.63 -1.80
CA ARG A 58 -5.25 16.63 -2.79
C ARG A 58 -5.70 15.33 -2.11
N GLU A 59 -4.92 14.87 -1.13
CA GLU A 59 -5.19 13.65 -0.37
C GLU A 59 -6.15 13.88 0.81
N ARG A 60 -6.59 15.13 1.03
CA ARG A 60 -7.49 15.54 2.12
C ARG A 60 -6.97 15.21 3.52
N ILE A 61 -5.64 15.25 3.70
CA ILE A 61 -4.98 15.02 4.98
C ILE A 61 -4.73 16.35 5.69
N THR A 62 -5.04 16.41 6.97
CA THR A 62 -4.85 17.59 7.83
C THR A 62 -3.47 17.61 8.50
N LYS A 63 -3.03 18.79 8.94
CA LYS A 63 -1.81 18.91 9.74
C LYS A 63 -1.90 18.17 11.07
N ASP A 64 -3.09 18.01 11.63
CA ASP A 64 -3.29 17.29 12.88
C ASP A 64 -3.06 15.79 12.72
N GLU A 65 -3.53 15.19 11.62
CA GLU A 65 -3.26 13.79 11.28
C GLU A 65 -1.76 13.55 11.08
N VAL A 66 -1.09 14.42 10.32
CA VAL A 66 0.37 14.34 10.14
C VAL A 66 1.10 14.46 11.49
N ARG A 67 0.74 15.44 12.33
CA ARG A 67 1.32 15.60 13.66
C ARG A 67 1.06 14.42 14.58
N ALA A 68 -0.12 13.78 14.48
CA ALA A 68 -0.43 12.58 15.24
C ALA A 68 0.46 11.40 14.83
N ALA A 69 0.64 11.18 13.51
CA ALA A 69 1.55 10.16 13.00
C ALA A 69 3.00 10.39 13.43
N ILE A 70 3.48 11.63 13.38
CA ILE A 70 4.81 12.02 13.86
C ILE A 70 4.98 11.64 15.35
N ARG A 71 4.01 11.97 16.20
CA ARG A 71 4.04 11.59 17.62
C ARG A 71 4.02 10.07 17.83
N GLN A 72 3.22 9.34 17.06
CA GLN A 72 3.16 7.88 17.12
C GLN A 72 4.50 7.23 16.74
N SER A 73 5.26 7.85 15.82
CA SER A 73 6.62 7.42 15.45
C SER A 73 7.71 7.78 16.47
N GLY A 74 7.34 8.43 17.59
CA GLY A 74 8.28 8.83 18.65
C GLY A 74 9.00 10.15 18.42
N GLN A 75 8.54 10.98 17.48
CA GLN A 75 9.08 12.32 17.22
C GLN A 75 8.19 13.42 17.80
N ALA A 76 8.77 14.55 18.17
CA ALA A 76 8.05 15.62 18.85
C ALA A 76 7.51 16.68 17.88
N SER A 77 8.26 16.97 16.82
CA SER A 77 7.96 18.04 15.87
C SER A 77 8.01 17.56 14.43
N VAL A 78 7.33 18.28 13.54
CA VAL A 78 7.47 18.09 12.09
C VAL A 78 8.91 18.30 11.63
N ALA A 79 9.65 19.19 12.29
CA ALA A 79 11.07 19.45 12.02
C ALA A 79 11.95 18.20 12.21
N ASP A 80 11.53 17.24 13.04
CA ASP A 80 12.26 15.99 13.28
C ASP A 80 11.98 14.93 12.21
N ALA A 81 11.00 15.15 11.33
CA ALA A 81 10.62 14.25 10.24
C ALA A 81 11.32 14.65 8.93
N ARG A 82 12.13 13.74 8.38
CA ARG A 82 12.67 13.90 7.02
C ARG A 82 11.57 13.72 5.99
N TRP A 83 10.73 12.69 6.14
CA TRP A 83 9.59 12.47 5.26
C TRP A 83 8.37 12.01 6.04
N VAL A 84 7.18 12.42 5.58
CA VAL A 84 5.91 11.78 5.94
C VAL A 84 5.22 11.38 4.65
N ILE A 85 4.86 10.11 4.52
CA ILE A 85 4.31 9.53 3.29
C ILE A 85 2.94 8.94 3.62
N LEU A 86 1.92 9.28 2.85
CA LEU A 86 0.64 8.59 2.82
C LEU A 86 0.76 7.36 1.94
N GLU A 87 0.65 6.18 2.53
CA GLU A 87 0.72 4.91 1.82
C GLU A 87 -0.61 4.57 1.13
N THR A 88 -0.55 3.60 0.22
CA THR A 88 -1.70 3.20 -0.61
C THR A 88 -2.87 2.60 0.18
N ASP A 89 -2.61 2.16 1.41
CA ASP A 89 -3.60 1.62 2.35
C ASP A 89 -4.17 2.69 3.29
N GLY A 90 -3.77 3.96 3.13
CA GLY A 90 -4.18 5.09 3.96
C GLY A 90 -3.36 5.29 5.23
N SER A 91 -2.34 4.45 5.48
CA SER A 91 -1.44 4.64 6.62
C SER A 91 -0.44 5.78 6.38
N LEU A 92 0.06 6.37 7.47
CA LEU A 92 1.10 7.40 7.42
C LEU A 92 2.43 6.83 7.89
N ALA A 93 3.39 6.73 6.98
CA ALA A 93 4.76 6.36 7.30
C ALA A 93 5.59 7.61 7.63
N VAL A 94 6.36 7.58 8.71
CA VAL A 94 7.22 8.68 9.15
C VAL A 94 8.68 8.24 9.13
N ILE A 95 9.51 8.99 8.40
CA ILE A 95 10.95 8.74 8.30
C ILE A 95 11.65 9.89 9.01
N PRO A 96 12.37 9.63 10.12
CA PRO A 96 13.01 10.68 10.90
C PRO A 96 14.21 11.29 10.18
N MET A 97 14.59 12.50 10.58
CA MET A 97 15.91 13.03 10.26
C MET A 97 16.97 12.09 10.84
N SER A 98 17.97 11.76 10.03
CA SER A 98 19.11 10.97 10.47
C SER A 98 19.73 11.64 11.70
N LYS A 99 19.59 11.01 12.87
CA LYS A 99 20.45 11.33 14.01
C LYS A 99 21.79 10.70 13.68
N GLU A 100 22.80 11.51 13.38
CA GLU A 100 24.19 11.04 13.41
C GLU A 100 24.37 10.27 14.72
N HIS A 101 24.76 9.00 14.61
CA HIS A 101 24.94 8.11 15.76
C HIS A 101 26.05 8.68 16.66
N SER A 102 25.69 9.43 17.69
CA SER A 102 26.53 9.67 18.87
C SER A 102 26.57 8.41 19.74
N SER A 103 27.01 7.28 19.17
CA SER A 103 27.16 6.00 19.89
C SER A 103 28.47 5.33 19.51
N GLU A 104 29.58 6.07 19.60
CA GLU A 104 30.93 5.50 19.43
C GLU A 104 31.97 6.22 20.31
N SER A 105 31.60 6.61 21.54
CA SER A 105 32.56 7.23 22.48
C SER A 105 32.52 6.67 23.91
N ALA A 106 31.85 5.54 24.14
CA ALA A 106 31.73 4.97 25.49
C ALA A 106 32.42 3.61 25.70
N ILE A 107 33.21 3.10 24.74
CA ILE A 107 33.90 1.80 24.88
C ILE A 107 35.43 1.93 24.93
N ASP A 108 36.01 3.11 24.69
CA ASP A 108 37.48 3.26 24.59
C ASP A 108 38.19 3.75 25.87
N VAL A 109 37.59 3.53 27.06
CA VAL A 109 38.21 3.90 28.36
C VAL A 109 38.15 2.78 29.41
N LEU A 110 38.12 1.51 29.01
CA LEU A 110 38.39 0.36 29.90
C LEU A 110 39.32 -0.64 29.23
#